data_AF-A0A3M5V9T6-F1
#
_entry.id   AF-A0A3M5V9T6-F1
#
_cell.length_a   1.000
_cell.length_b   1.000
_cell.length_c   1.000
_cell.angle_alpha   90.00
_cell.angle_beta   90.00
_cell.angle_gamma   90.00
#
_symmetry.space_group_name_H-M   'P 1'
#
loop_
_entity.id
_entity.type
_entity.pdbx_description
1 polymer ?
#
loop_
_entity_poly.entity_id
_entity_poly.type
_entity_poly.pdbx_seq_one_letter_code
_entity_poly.pdbx_strand_id
1 'polypeptide(L)'
;MVSIRRRLGDRFSYLGGLPTAEVYAAAYKALGVPVYSSAVFNFVPKLAMDFYHAIARDDHEAVGKYIDDFFLPYLEIRNRKAGYAVSIVKAGAKIAGYDAGPVRAPLTDLTPDECDMLAALMDKQGKQ
;
A
#
# COMPACT_ATOMS: atom_id res chain seq x y z
N MET A 1 5.18 -17.89 -8.29
CA MET A 1 3.73 -17.64 -8.42
C MET A 1 3.13 -18.31 -9.66
N VAL A 2 3.58 -17.99 -10.87
CA VAL A 2 3.03 -18.54 -12.13
C VAL A 2 2.95 -20.08 -12.17
N SER A 3 4.00 -20.77 -11.75
CA SER A 3 4.03 -22.24 -11.67
C SER A 3 2.93 -22.80 -10.75
N ILE A 4 2.68 -22.15 -9.62
CA ILE A 4 1.67 -22.54 -8.62
C ILE A 4 0.26 -22.35 -9.20
N ARG A 5 -0.03 -21.17 -9.79
CA ARG A 5 -1.33 -20.88 -10.41
C ARG A 5 -1.65 -21.86 -11.54
N ARG A 6 -0.67 -22.12 -12.41
CA ARG A 6 -0.81 -23.07 -13.54
C ARG A 6 -1.08 -24.49 -13.07
N ARG A 7 -0.46 -24.92 -11.96
CA ARG A 7 -0.63 -26.28 -11.42
C ARG A 7 -1.93 -26.47 -10.64
N LEU A 8 -2.39 -25.44 -9.92
CA LEU A 8 -3.49 -25.58 -8.95
C LEU A 8 -4.81 -24.98 -9.43
N GLY A 9 -4.83 -24.24 -10.54
CA GLY A 9 -6.08 -23.76 -11.13
C GLY A 9 -6.88 -22.92 -10.13
N ASP A 10 -8.19 -23.12 -10.08
CA ASP A 10 -9.08 -22.35 -9.20
C ASP A 10 -9.31 -23.04 -7.84
N ARG A 11 -8.45 -24.01 -7.49
CA ARG A 11 -8.50 -24.70 -6.18
C ARG A 11 -8.12 -23.80 -5.01
N PHE A 12 -7.46 -22.68 -5.28
CA PHE A 12 -7.04 -21.71 -4.27
C PHE A 12 -7.47 -20.31 -4.65
N SER A 13 -7.75 -19.51 -3.61
CA SER A 13 -7.72 -18.05 -3.73
C SER A 13 -6.27 -17.58 -3.66
N TYR A 14 -5.88 -16.73 -4.60
CA TYR A 14 -4.52 -16.20 -4.67
C TYR A 14 -4.51 -14.75 -4.20
N LEU A 15 -3.56 -14.41 -3.33
CA LEU A 15 -3.44 -13.09 -2.73
C LEU A 15 -2.01 -12.56 -2.90
N GLY A 16 -1.87 -11.36 -3.47
CA GLY A 16 -0.61 -10.63 -3.56
C GLY A 16 -0.20 -10.09 -2.18
N GLY A 17 1.00 -10.45 -1.72
CA GLY A 17 1.50 -10.09 -0.38
C GLY A 17 2.80 -9.26 -0.40
N LEU A 18 3.08 -8.55 -1.50
CA LEU A 18 4.27 -7.71 -1.59
C LEU A 18 4.12 -6.45 -0.70
N PRO A 19 5.20 -5.95 -0.09
CA PRO A 19 5.18 -4.64 0.57
C PRO A 19 4.81 -3.54 -0.42
N THR A 20 3.73 -2.80 -0.14
CA THR A 20 3.07 -1.90 -1.11
C THR A 20 2.66 -2.66 -2.37
N ALA A 21 1.76 -3.62 -2.23
CA ALA A 21 1.31 -4.49 -3.32
C ALA A 21 0.64 -3.72 -4.46
N GLU A 22 0.21 -2.48 -4.23
CA GLU A 22 -0.51 -1.63 -5.17
C GLU A 22 0.28 -1.39 -6.46
N VAL A 23 1.60 -1.19 -6.38
CA VAL A 23 2.44 -1.02 -7.59
C VAL A 23 2.59 -2.31 -8.43
N TYR A 24 2.21 -3.46 -7.88
CA TYR A 24 2.22 -4.75 -8.56
C TYR A 24 0.82 -5.27 -8.89
N ALA A 25 -0.24 -4.58 -8.43
CA ALA A 25 -1.61 -5.10 -8.45
C ALA A 25 -2.09 -5.41 -9.88
N ALA A 26 -1.83 -4.53 -10.85
CA ALA A 26 -2.22 -4.75 -12.25
C ALA A 26 -1.50 -5.97 -12.86
N ALA A 27 -0.19 -6.09 -12.62
CA ALA A 27 0.60 -7.23 -13.10
C ALA A 27 0.13 -8.54 -12.44
N TYR A 28 -0.16 -8.53 -11.14
CA TYR A 28 -0.64 -9.70 -10.42
C TYR A 28 -2.05 -10.11 -10.87
N LYS A 29 -2.94 -9.14 -11.14
CA LYS A 29 -4.26 -9.39 -11.73
C LYS A 29 -4.12 -10.12 -13.07
N ALA A 30 -3.23 -9.66 -13.95
CA ALA A 30 -2.95 -10.32 -15.23
C ALA A 30 -2.37 -11.74 -15.07
N LEU A 31 -1.68 -12.03 -13.96
CA LEU A 31 -1.20 -13.37 -13.61
C LEU A 31 -2.26 -14.27 -12.95
N GLY A 32 -3.50 -13.80 -12.81
CA GLY A 32 -4.61 -14.53 -12.18
C GLY A 32 -4.60 -14.46 -10.64
N VAL A 33 -4.03 -13.38 -10.08
CA VAL A 33 -4.01 -13.06 -8.64
C VAL A 33 -4.76 -11.72 -8.44
N PRO A 34 -6.10 -11.75 -8.36
CA PRO A 34 -6.92 -10.55 -8.50
C PRO A 34 -7.02 -9.68 -7.24
N VAL A 35 -6.49 -10.16 -6.11
CA VAL A 35 -6.56 -9.47 -4.80
C VAL A 35 -5.18 -9.41 -4.16
N TYR A 36 -4.99 -8.45 -3.26
CA TYR A 36 -3.74 -8.22 -2.54
C TYR A 36 -4.01 -7.64 -1.15
N SER A 37 -3.01 -7.73 -0.26
CA SER A 37 -3.04 -7.01 1.02
C SER A 37 -2.65 -5.55 0.82
N SER A 38 -3.51 -4.62 1.24
CA SER A 38 -3.20 -3.18 1.25
C SER A 38 -2.83 -2.73 2.66
N ALA A 39 -1.56 -2.36 2.86
CA ALA A 39 -1.09 -1.87 4.15
C ALA A 39 -1.56 -0.43 4.43
N VAL A 40 -1.65 0.40 3.37
CA VAL A 40 -2.08 1.80 3.48
C VAL A 40 -3.55 1.94 3.85
N PHE A 41 -4.35 0.87 3.68
CA PHE A 41 -5.73 0.80 4.16
C PHE A 41 -5.87 1.15 5.65
N ASN A 42 -4.83 0.93 6.47
CA ASN A 42 -4.86 1.28 7.90
C ASN A 42 -4.97 2.79 8.17
N PHE A 43 -4.66 3.66 7.19
CA PHE A 43 -4.66 5.11 7.40
C PHE A 43 -5.22 5.93 6.22
N VAL A 44 -5.32 5.34 5.03
CA VAL A 44 -6.03 5.91 3.86
C VAL A 44 -6.99 4.89 3.22
N PRO A 45 -8.00 4.40 3.97
CA PRO A 45 -8.91 3.35 3.51
C PRO A 45 -9.69 3.71 2.24
N LYS A 46 -10.13 4.97 2.10
CA LYS A 46 -10.86 5.41 0.91
C LYS A 46 -9.98 5.32 -0.34
N LEU A 47 -8.75 5.85 -0.29
CA LEU A 47 -7.79 5.75 -1.39
C LEU A 47 -7.50 4.29 -1.76
N ALA A 48 -7.27 3.44 -0.76
CA ALA A 48 -6.99 2.03 -0.96
C ALA A 48 -8.15 1.31 -1.69
N MET A 49 -9.40 1.61 -1.32
CA MET A 49 -10.59 1.07 -1.99
C MET A 49 -10.80 1.65 -3.39
N ASP A 50 -10.61 2.95 -3.57
CA ASP A 50 -10.73 3.60 -4.87
C ASP A 50 -9.71 3.00 -5.87
N PHE A 51 -8.46 2.80 -5.43
CA PHE A 51 -7.41 2.14 -6.21
C PHE A 51 -7.76 0.68 -6.51
N TYR A 52 -8.24 -0.08 -5.52
CA TYR A 52 -8.69 -1.46 -5.73
C TYR A 52 -9.81 -1.54 -6.78
N HIS A 53 -10.79 -0.63 -6.72
CA HIS A 53 -11.86 -0.59 -7.71
C HIS A 53 -11.38 -0.17 -9.10
N ALA A 54 -10.38 0.70 -9.20
CA ALA A 54 -9.75 1.05 -10.48
C ALA A 54 -9.05 -0.17 -11.10
N ILE A 55 -8.27 -0.91 -10.30
CA ILE A 55 -7.65 -2.18 -10.71
C ILE A 55 -8.71 -3.19 -11.15
N ALA A 56 -9.80 -3.35 -10.39
CA ALA A 56 -10.86 -4.29 -10.71
C ALA A 56 -11.54 -3.98 -12.06
N ARG A 57 -11.70 -2.70 -12.39
CA ARG A 57 -12.34 -2.20 -13.61
C ARG A 57 -11.40 -2.01 -14.81
N ASP A 58 -10.11 -2.31 -14.66
CA ASP A 58 -9.08 -2.06 -15.67
C ASP A 58 -8.99 -0.57 -16.08
N ASP A 59 -9.24 0.33 -15.12
CA ASP A 59 -9.10 1.78 -15.32
C ASP A 59 -7.62 2.18 -15.21
N HIS A 60 -6.89 1.99 -16.30
CA HIS A 60 -5.45 2.24 -16.35
C HIS A 60 -5.07 3.70 -16.10
N GLU A 61 -5.92 4.65 -16.48
CA GLU A 61 -5.69 6.08 -16.26
C GLU A 61 -5.77 6.41 -14.77
N ALA A 62 -6.84 5.97 -14.10
CA ALA A 62 -6.98 6.16 -12.66
C ALA A 62 -5.85 5.45 -11.89
N VAL A 63 -5.52 4.21 -12.27
CA VAL A 63 -4.41 3.46 -11.66
C VAL A 63 -3.09 4.21 -11.78
N GLY A 64 -2.75 4.71 -12.98
CA GLY A 64 -1.54 5.50 -13.20
C GLY A 64 -1.50 6.74 -12.31
N LYS A 65 -2.62 7.48 -12.25
CA LYS A 65 -2.74 8.66 -11.39
C LYS A 65 -2.48 8.35 -9.91
N TYR A 66 -3.09 7.30 -9.36
CA TYR A 66 -2.85 6.93 -7.97
C TYR A 66 -1.40 6.49 -7.71
N ILE A 67 -0.78 5.81 -8.69
CA ILE A 67 0.63 5.42 -8.59
C ILE A 67 1.50 6.67 -8.51
N ASP A 68 1.31 7.63 -9.40
CA ASP A 68 2.14 8.83 -9.50
C ASP A 68 1.89 9.81 -8.33
N ASP A 69 0.62 10.04 -7.96
CA ASP A 69 0.24 11.05 -6.98
C ASP A 69 0.43 10.59 -5.53
N PHE A 70 0.37 9.27 -5.27
CA PHE A 70 0.43 8.72 -3.92
C PHE A 70 1.48 7.62 -3.73
N PHE A 71 1.40 6.52 -4.49
CA PHE A 71 2.21 5.33 -4.16
C PHE A 71 3.70 5.53 -4.41
N LEU A 72 4.13 6.20 -5.48
CA LEU A 72 5.55 6.48 -5.73
C LEU A 72 6.11 7.46 -4.67
N PRO A 73 5.49 8.62 -4.37
CA PRO A 73 5.93 9.47 -3.26
C PRO A 73 5.96 8.75 -1.90
N TYR A 74 4.97 7.90 -1.62
CA TYR A 74 4.95 7.08 -0.41
C TYR A 74 6.12 6.09 -0.36
N LEU A 75 6.45 5.47 -1.49
CA LEU A 75 7.59 4.57 -1.63
C LEU A 75 8.93 5.28 -1.39
N GLU A 76 9.06 6.54 -1.81
CA GLU A 76 10.26 7.34 -1.53
C GLU A 76 10.49 7.50 -0.03
N ILE A 77 9.44 7.72 0.77
CA ILE A 77 9.56 7.77 2.25
C ILE A 77 9.88 6.39 2.80
N ARG A 78 9.11 5.37 2.38
CA ARG A 78 9.24 3.99 2.86
C ARG A 78 10.63 3.40 2.60
N ASN A 79 11.27 3.74 1.49
CA ASN A 79 12.54 3.14 1.08
C ASN A 79 13.77 3.77 1.77
N ARG A 80 13.60 4.83 2.57
CA ARG A 80 14.70 5.50 3.29
C ARG A 80 15.40 4.63 4.32
N LYS A 81 14.67 3.66 4.91
CA LYS A 81 15.22 2.77 5.94
C LYS A 81 14.61 1.38 5.89
N ALA A 82 15.43 0.38 6.19
CA ALA A 82 14.95 -1.00 6.36
C ALA A 82 13.92 -1.08 7.50
N GLY A 83 12.86 -1.88 7.28
CA GLY A 83 11.78 -2.06 8.26
C GLY A 83 10.64 -1.05 8.15
N TYR A 84 10.80 0.03 7.37
CA TYR A 84 9.76 1.06 7.23
C TYR A 84 8.47 0.59 6.58
N ALA A 85 8.44 -0.57 5.92
CA ALA A 85 7.21 -1.19 5.46
C ALA A 85 6.15 -1.38 6.57
N VAL A 86 6.57 -1.46 7.84
CA VAL A 86 5.68 -1.50 9.01
C VAL A 86 5.65 -0.15 9.73
N SER A 87 6.81 0.48 9.95
CA SER A 87 6.88 1.74 10.71
C SER A 87 6.06 2.87 10.08
N ILE A 88 6.10 3.00 8.75
CA ILE A 88 5.36 4.06 8.05
C ILE A 88 3.84 3.87 8.17
N VAL A 89 3.37 2.63 8.25
CA VAL A 89 1.95 2.30 8.39
C VAL A 89 1.45 2.72 9.76
N LYS A 90 2.24 2.45 10.81
CA LYS A 90 1.94 2.91 12.18
C LYS A 90 1.98 4.44 12.28
N ALA A 91 2.95 5.09 11.65
CA ALA A 91 3.03 6.54 11.58
C ALA A 91 1.79 7.13 10.89
N GLY A 92 1.40 6.56 9.73
CA GLY A 92 0.18 6.95 9.03
C GLY A 92 -1.07 6.79 9.88
N ALA A 93 -1.22 5.66 10.58
CA ALA A 93 -2.36 5.43 11.47
C ALA A 93 -2.41 6.46 12.61
N LYS A 94 -1.26 6.78 13.20
CA LYS A 94 -1.14 7.83 14.22
C LYS A 94 -1.52 9.22 13.68
N ILE A 95 -1.05 9.59 12.48
CA ILE A 95 -1.42 10.85 11.81
C ILE A 95 -2.92 10.90 11.53
N ALA A 96 -3.52 9.77 11.13
CA ALA A 96 -4.97 9.64 10.93
C ALA A 96 -5.80 9.66 12.24
N GLY A 97 -5.16 9.78 13.40
CA GLY A 97 -5.82 9.84 14.71
C GLY A 97 -5.99 8.50 15.43
N TYR A 98 -5.40 7.41 14.91
CA TYR A 98 -5.48 6.07 15.47
C TYR A 98 -4.10 5.60 15.97
N ASP A 99 -3.63 6.16 17.09
CA ASP A 99 -2.31 5.84 17.63
C ASP A 99 -2.23 4.38 18.13
N ALA A 100 -1.39 3.58 17.48
CA ALA A 100 -1.14 2.16 17.80
C ALA A 100 0.15 1.95 18.64
N GLY A 101 0.72 3.02 19.19
CA GLY A 101 1.98 3.01 19.92
C GLY A 101 3.20 2.74 19.03
N PRO A 102 4.42 2.81 19.59
CA PRO A 102 5.66 2.67 18.83
C PRO A 102 5.82 1.27 18.21
N VAL A 103 6.70 1.15 17.22
CA VAL A 103 7.16 -0.16 16.76
C VAL A 103 8.00 -0.86 17.84
N ARG A 104 8.10 -2.19 17.76
CA ARG A 104 9.03 -2.98 18.59
C ARG A 104 10.37 -3.12 17.87
N ALA A 105 11.46 -3.15 18.64
CA ALA A 105 12.78 -3.50 18.11
C ALA A 105 12.73 -4.87 17.38
N PRO A 106 13.44 -5.05 16.26
CA PRO A 106 14.50 -4.18 15.72
C PRO A 106 14.01 -3.06 14.79
N LEU A 107 12.70 -2.86 14.64
CA LEU A 107 12.16 -1.74 13.86
C LEU A 107 12.40 -0.42 14.59
N THR A 108 12.45 0.67 13.82
CA THR A 108 12.49 2.04 14.35
C THR A 108 11.35 2.85 13.76
N ASP A 109 10.81 3.79 14.53
CA ASP A 109 9.82 4.74 14.04
C ASP A 109 10.40 5.68 12.97
N LEU A 110 9.50 6.40 12.28
CA LEU A 110 9.86 7.49 11.37
C LEU A 110 10.42 8.67 12.17
N THR A 111 11.27 9.47 11.54
CA THR A 111 11.67 10.76 12.11
C THR A 111 10.51 11.77 12.06
N PRO A 112 10.57 12.88 12.82
CA PRO A 112 9.58 13.95 12.71
C PRO A 112 9.42 14.47 11.28
N ASP A 113 10.53 14.75 10.58
CA ASP A 113 10.51 15.23 9.20
C ASP A 113 9.83 14.22 8.25
N GLU A 114 10.04 12.92 8.44
CA GLU A 114 9.41 11.87 7.63
C GLU A 114 7.92 11.73 7.95
N CYS A 115 7.51 11.97 9.20
CA CYS A 115 6.10 12.08 9.56
C CYS A 115 5.44 13.26 8.86
N ASP A 116 6.10 14.42 8.80
CA ASP A 116 5.59 15.61 8.12
C ASP A 116 5.45 15.37 6.60
N MET A 117 6.43 14.69 5.99
CA MET A 117 6.33 14.26 4.57
C MET A 117 5.12 13.34 4.34
N LEU A 118 4.87 12.39 5.25
CA LEU A 118 3.73 11.48 5.15
C LEU A 118 2.40 12.21 5.36
N ALA A 119 2.31 13.10 6.33
CA ALA A 119 1.13 13.92 6.58
C ALA A 119 0.76 14.77 5.36
N ALA A 120 1.75 15.47 4.78
CA ALA A 120 1.55 16.26 3.57
C ALA A 120 1.07 15.41 2.37
N LEU A 121 1.50 14.15 2.29
CA LEU A 121 1.04 13.22 1.26
C LEU A 121 -0.40 12.75 1.51
N MET A 122 -0.76 12.49 2.77
CA MET A 122 -2.12 12.10 3.18
C MET A 122 -3.12 13.23 2.94
N ASP A 123 -2.77 14.48 3.28
CA ASP A 123 -3.65 15.64 3.13
C ASP A 123 -4.08 15.86 1.68
N LYS A 124 -3.19 15.59 0.71
CA LYS A 124 -3.49 15.69 -0.73
C LYS A 124 -4.59 14.72 -1.18
N GLN A 125 -4.80 13.63 -0.46
CA GLN A 125 -5.81 12.61 -0.79
C GLN A 125 -7.20 12.98 -0.24
N GLY A 126 -7.30 14.06 0.54
CA GLY A 126 -8.52 14.49 1.17
C GLY A 126 -8.97 13.60 2.33
N LYS A 127 -10.19 13.84 2.81
CA LYS A 127 -10.76 13.11 3.95
C LYS A 127 -10.93 11.62 3.63
N GLN A 128 -10.52 10.79 4.58
CA GLN A 128 -10.58 9.33 4.53
C GLN A 128 -11.82 8.79 5.22
#